data_AF-A0A835S974-F1
#
_entry.id   AF-A0A835S974-F1
#
_cell.length_a   1.000
_cell.length_b   1.000
_cell.length_c   1.000
_cell.angle_alpha   90.00
_cell.angle_beta   90.00
_cell.angle_gamma   90.00
#
_symmetry.space_group_name_H-M   'P 1'
#
loop_
_entity.id
_entity.type
_entity.pdbx_description
1 polymer ?
#
loop_
_entity_poly.entity_id
_entity_poly.type
_entity_poly.pdbx_seq_one_letter_code
_entity_poly.pdbx_strand_id
1 'polypeptide(L)'
;MEFILRFDEALLAPKDKGTWVEMNFKSQAIKEWPSIDIPFDSPEFAVPDGYNVPQQVHITQGDYDGKAVIVSWVTISEPGSNVVLYGKSKEAYNLSAQGKFKNYTFYNYRSGYIHHCLLSELEHNTKYYYKIGTGEFAREFSFKTPPEVDADASYTFGIIGYLNLHLLWENWILPR
;
A
#
# COMPACT_ATOMS: atom_id res chain seq x y z
N MET A 1 22.10 3.34 13.61
CA MET A 1 21.44 4.09 14.70
C MET A 1 20.05 4.37 14.21
N GLU A 2 19.06 3.66 14.74
CA GLU A 2 17.67 3.79 14.33
C GLU A 2 16.94 4.61 15.41
N PHE A 3 16.24 5.66 14.99
CA PHE A 3 15.48 6.51 15.91
C PHE A 3 14.04 5.99 15.93
N ILE A 4 13.67 5.25 16.96
CA ILE A 4 12.28 4.89 17.21
C ILE A 4 11.62 6.08 17.91
N LEU A 5 10.69 6.74 17.23
CA LEU A 5 9.80 7.72 17.84
C LEU A 5 8.73 6.98 18.63
N ARG A 6 8.78 7.06 19.97
CA ARG A 6 7.68 6.62 20.82
C ARG A 6 6.72 7.78 21.01
N PHE A 7 5.45 7.52 20.71
CA PHE A 7 4.36 8.45 20.96
C PHE A 7 3.84 8.18 22.38
N ASP A 8 4.33 8.92 23.37
CA ASP A 8 3.67 8.96 24.68
C ASP A 8 2.45 9.88 24.56
N GLU A 9 1.32 9.45 25.13
CA GLU A 9 -0.03 10.03 25.04
C GLU A 9 -0.05 11.56 24.83
N ALA A 10 -0.52 11.99 23.66
CA ALA A 10 -0.93 13.37 23.46
C ALA A 10 -2.25 13.60 24.22
N LEU A 11 -2.19 14.21 25.40
CA LEU A 11 -3.36 14.73 26.09
C LEU A 11 -3.96 15.87 25.24
N LEU A 12 -4.94 15.53 24.42
CA LEU A 12 -5.77 16.49 23.69
C LEU A 12 -6.73 17.17 24.69
N ALA A 13 -6.35 18.33 25.22
CA ALA A 13 -7.32 19.23 25.85
C ALA A 13 -7.87 20.19 24.78
N PRO A 14 -9.20 20.30 24.57
CA PRO A 14 -9.74 21.29 23.67
C PRO A 14 -9.59 22.67 24.31
N LYS A 15 -8.84 23.58 23.67
CA LYS A 15 -8.89 25.01 23.97
C LYS A 15 -8.94 25.83 22.68
N ASP A 16 -9.61 26.95 22.81
CA ASP A 16 -10.29 27.73 21.79
C ASP A 16 -9.47 28.11 20.53
N LYS A 17 -10.20 28.46 19.47
CA LYS A 17 -9.70 28.84 18.15
C LYS A 17 -8.58 29.88 18.24
N GLY A 18 -7.34 29.48 17.93
CA GLY A 18 -6.22 30.40 17.71
C GLY A 18 -4.87 30.01 18.34
N THR A 19 -4.79 28.96 19.14
CA THR A 19 -3.53 28.49 19.74
C THR A 19 -2.92 27.31 18.99
N TRP A 20 -1.65 27.42 18.60
CA TRP A 20 -0.85 26.30 18.10
C TRP A 20 -0.67 25.26 19.21
N VAL A 21 -0.97 23.99 18.93
CA VAL A 21 -0.63 22.88 19.83
C VAL A 21 0.85 22.56 19.64
N GLU A 22 1.67 22.84 20.65
CA GLU A 22 3.07 22.43 20.67
C GLU A 22 3.15 20.93 21.02
N MET A 23 3.46 20.10 20.01
CA MET A 23 3.72 18.68 20.22
C MET A 23 5.14 18.51 20.75
N ASN A 24 5.28 18.18 22.03
CA ASN A 24 6.57 17.89 22.63
C ASN A 24 6.96 16.44 22.36
N PHE A 25 7.91 16.23 21.45
CA PHE A 25 8.45 14.91 21.13
C PHE A 25 9.61 14.56 22.07
N LYS A 26 9.47 13.50 22.85
CA LYS A 26 10.61 12.87 23.54
C LYS A 26 11.18 11.79 22.64
N SER A 27 12.40 11.99 22.13
CA SER A 27 13.15 10.92 21.47
C SER A 27 13.97 10.16 22.49
N GLN A 28 13.88 8.83 22.45
CA GLN A 28 14.72 7.96 23.26
C GLN A 28 15.55 7.10 22.31
N ALA A 29 16.88 7.24 22.37
CA ALA A 29 17.77 6.39 21.59
C ALA A 29 17.87 5.03 22.29
N ILE A 30 17.18 4.02 21.74
CA ILE A 30 17.36 2.64 22.15
C ILE A 30 18.56 2.09 21.36
N LYS A 31 19.56 1.53 22.04
CA LYS A 31 20.67 0.82 21.41
C LYS A 31 20.18 -0.56 20.97
N GLU A 32 19.37 -0.60 19.92
CA GLU A 32 18.91 -1.86 19.34
C GLU A 32 19.95 -2.42 18.36
N TRP A 33 20.09 -3.74 18.40
CA TRP A 33 20.88 -4.53 17.46
C TRP A 33 20.35 -4.31 16.03
N PRO A 34 21.19 -4.44 14.99
CA PRO A 34 20.71 -4.24 13.62
C PRO A 34 19.52 -5.17 13.37
N SER A 35 18.51 -4.64 12.67
CA SER A 35 17.35 -5.42 12.26
C SER A 35 17.82 -6.65 11.47
N ILE A 36 17.25 -7.81 11.79
CA ILE A 36 17.50 -9.06 11.06
C ILE A 36 16.49 -9.14 9.93
N ASP A 37 16.98 -9.45 8.73
CA ASP A 37 16.13 -9.70 7.57
C ASP A 37 15.16 -10.85 7.79
N ILE A 38 13.94 -10.65 7.30
CA ILE A 38 13.03 -11.76 7.10
C ILE A 38 13.67 -12.68 6.02
N PRO A 39 13.85 -13.98 6.29
CA PRO A 39 14.40 -14.92 5.32
C PRO A 39 13.60 -14.93 4.01
N PHE A 40 14.24 -15.14 2.86
CA PHE A 40 13.57 -15.12 1.56
C PHE A 40 12.51 -16.23 1.41
N ASP A 41 12.71 -17.36 2.07
CA ASP A 41 11.79 -18.50 2.12
C ASP A 41 10.67 -18.34 3.16
N SER A 42 10.55 -17.17 3.78
CA SER A 42 9.48 -16.91 4.74
C SER A 42 8.11 -16.89 4.05
N PRO A 43 7.04 -17.27 4.78
CA PRO A 43 5.68 -17.26 4.23
C PRO A 43 5.20 -15.86 3.81
N GLU A 44 5.76 -14.79 4.38
CA GLU A 44 5.45 -13.40 4.02
C GLU A 44 5.87 -13.03 2.58
N PHE A 45 6.88 -13.72 2.03
CA PHE A 45 7.33 -13.54 0.65
C PHE A 45 6.79 -14.60 -0.31
N ALA A 46 5.87 -15.46 0.15
CA ALA A 46 5.27 -16.49 -0.70
C ALA A 46 4.61 -15.85 -1.93
N VAL A 47 5.00 -16.35 -3.11
CA VAL A 47 4.42 -15.93 -4.39
C VAL A 47 3.03 -16.55 -4.51
N PRO A 48 1.99 -15.80 -4.93
CA PRO A 48 0.67 -16.36 -5.17
C PRO A 48 0.70 -17.49 -6.21
N ASP A 49 0.07 -18.61 -5.88
CA ASP A 49 0.02 -19.78 -6.77
C ASP A 49 -0.78 -19.50 -8.05
N GLY A 50 -0.22 -19.91 -9.18
CA GLY A 50 -0.86 -19.84 -10.50
C GLY A 50 -0.07 -19.07 -11.54
N TYR A 51 -0.54 -19.13 -12.79
CA TYR A 51 0.14 -18.49 -13.90
C TYR A 51 -0.15 -16.98 -13.94
N ASN A 52 0.91 -16.17 -13.89
CA ASN A 52 0.86 -14.72 -14.01
C ASN A 52 -0.11 -14.02 -13.02
N VAL A 53 -0.25 -14.59 -11.82
CA VAL A 53 -1.16 -14.11 -10.79
C VAL A 53 -0.71 -12.71 -10.31
N PRO A 54 -1.63 -11.74 -10.18
CA PRO A 54 -1.29 -10.43 -9.63
C PRO A 54 -0.67 -10.54 -8.24
N GLN A 55 0.47 -9.89 -8.04
CA GLN A 55 1.17 -9.81 -6.75
C GLN A 55 1.55 -8.36 -6.40
N GLN A 56 2.09 -8.15 -5.19
CA GLN A 56 2.48 -6.82 -4.70
C GLN A 56 1.35 -5.79 -4.82
N VAL A 57 0.12 -6.22 -4.52
CA VAL A 57 -1.10 -5.41 -4.66
C VAL A 57 -1.11 -4.33 -3.59
N HIS A 58 -1.28 -3.08 -4.00
CA HIS A 58 -1.37 -1.94 -3.09
C HIS A 58 -2.31 -0.88 -3.66
N ILE A 59 -2.87 -0.06 -2.78
CA ILE A 59 -3.80 1.02 -3.13
C ILE A 59 -3.37 2.33 -2.49
N THR A 60 -3.74 3.44 -3.11
CA THR A 60 -3.59 4.78 -2.54
C THR A 60 -4.77 5.65 -2.96
N GLN A 61 -5.02 6.73 -2.22
CA GLN A 61 -5.95 7.77 -2.66
C GLN A 61 -5.50 8.34 -4.02
N GLY A 62 -6.46 8.50 -4.93
CA GLY A 62 -6.23 8.86 -6.33
C GLY A 62 -6.66 10.28 -6.71
N ASP A 63 -7.29 11.01 -5.80
CA ASP A 63 -7.79 12.36 -5.97
C ASP A 63 -7.58 13.20 -4.70
N TYR A 64 -8.01 14.47 -4.74
CA TYR A 64 -7.89 15.38 -3.61
C TYR A 64 -8.94 15.08 -2.52
N ASP A 65 -10.17 14.73 -2.91
CA ASP A 65 -11.31 14.65 -1.99
C ASP A 65 -11.63 13.25 -1.46
N GLY A 66 -10.90 12.20 -1.90
CA GLY A 66 -11.12 10.83 -1.43
C GLY A 66 -12.21 10.06 -2.17
N LYS A 67 -12.59 10.52 -3.37
CA LYS A 67 -13.53 9.86 -4.29
C LYS A 67 -12.82 9.05 -5.38
N ALA A 68 -11.50 8.94 -5.31
CA ALA A 68 -10.76 8.07 -6.19
C ALA A 68 -9.70 7.25 -5.46
N VAL A 69 -9.44 6.06 -5.99
CA VAL A 69 -8.41 5.13 -5.52
C VAL A 69 -7.60 4.64 -6.70
N ILE A 70 -6.27 4.70 -6.59
CA ILE A 70 -5.36 4.07 -7.55
C ILE A 70 -5.07 2.67 -7.04
N VAL A 71 -5.46 1.66 -7.82
CA VAL A 71 -5.12 0.25 -7.59
C VAL A 71 -3.88 -0.09 -8.38
N SER A 72 -2.88 -0.67 -7.71
CA SER A 72 -1.60 -1.03 -8.31
C SER A 72 -1.22 -2.47 -7.99
N TRP A 73 -0.63 -3.16 -8.96
CA TRP A 73 -0.18 -4.55 -8.81
C TRP A 73 0.93 -4.87 -9.82
N VAL A 74 1.56 -6.02 -9.64
CA VAL A 74 2.61 -6.52 -10.54
C VAL A 74 2.21 -7.88 -11.11
N THR A 75 2.40 -8.06 -12.40
CA THR A 75 2.42 -9.37 -13.07
C THR A 75 3.84 -9.67 -13.55
N ILE A 76 4.30 -10.93 -13.48
CA ILE A 76 5.72 -11.28 -13.69
C ILE A 76 5.99 -11.86 -15.07
N SER A 77 5.14 -12.75 -15.56
CA SER A 77 5.40 -13.52 -16.77
C SER A 77 5.13 -12.72 -18.04
N GLU A 78 4.01 -11.99 -18.08
CA GLU A 78 3.54 -11.25 -19.25
C GLU A 78 2.65 -10.07 -18.84
N PRO A 79 2.36 -9.09 -19.72
CA PRO A 79 1.62 -7.89 -19.35
C PRO A 79 0.27 -8.15 -18.69
N GLY A 80 -0.44 -9.24 -19.03
CA GLY A 80 -1.75 -9.53 -18.46
C GLY A 80 -2.82 -8.45 -18.72
N SER A 81 -3.94 -8.55 -18.01
CA SER A 81 -5.02 -7.56 -18.08
C SER A 81 -4.71 -6.32 -17.25
N ASN A 82 -5.09 -5.15 -17.78
CA ASN A 82 -5.03 -3.86 -17.09
C ASN A 82 -6.39 -3.41 -16.54
N VAL A 83 -7.40 -4.27 -16.61
CA VAL A 83 -8.76 -3.96 -16.18
C VAL A 83 -8.91 -4.27 -14.70
N VAL A 84 -9.52 -3.33 -13.98
CA VAL A 84 -10.05 -3.56 -12.63
C VAL A 84 -11.57 -3.64 -12.74
N LEU A 85 -12.15 -4.75 -12.29
CA LEU A 85 -13.60 -4.86 -12.10
C LEU A 85 -13.92 -4.50 -10.66
N TYR A 86 -14.95 -3.70 -10.41
CA TYR A 86 -15.29 -3.29 -9.06
C TYR A 86 -16.80 -3.05 -8.86
N GLY A 87 -17.23 -3.07 -7.60
CA GLY A 87 -18.63 -2.90 -7.22
C GLY A 87 -18.79 -2.82 -5.70
N LYS A 88 -20.02 -2.56 -5.23
CA LYS A 88 -20.32 -2.43 -3.79
C LYS A 88 -20.63 -3.77 -3.10
N SER A 89 -20.78 -4.83 -3.88
CA SER A 89 -21.10 -6.17 -3.40
C SER A 89 -20.01 -7.15 -3.81
N LYS A 90 -19.72 -8.10 -2.93
CA LYS A 90 -18.75 -9.16 -3.19
C LYS A 90 -19.18 -9.97 -4.42
N GLU A 91 -18.24 -10.33 -5.29
CA GLU A 91 -18.47 -11.10 -6.52
C GLU A 91 -19.45 -10.47 -7.55
N ALA A 92 -19.95 -9.25 -7.29
CA ALA A 92 -20.88 -8.54 -8.16
C ALA A 92 -20.29 -7.19 -8.58
N TYR A 93 -19.51 -7.23 -9.66
CA TYR A 93 -18.83 -6.05 -10.22
C TYR A 93 -19.64 -5.48 -11.38
N ASN A 94 -20.25 -4.32 -11.17
CA ASN A 94 -21.03 -3.61 -12.17
C ASN A 94 -20.25 -2.45 -12.83
N LEU A 95 -19.05 -2.16 -12.33
CA LEU A 95 -18.16 -1.13 -12.84
C LEU A 95 -16.83 -1.73 -13.28
N SER A 96 -16.18 -1.06 -14.23
CA SER A 96 -14.84 -1.42 -14.69
C SER A 96 -14.01 -0.17 -14.96
N ALA A 97 -12.70 -0.28 -14.81
CA ALA A 97 -11.75 0.77 -15.12
C ALA A 97 -10.55 0.20 -15.85
N GLN A 98 -10.07 0.95 -16.85
CA GLN A 98 -8.92 0.58 -17.67
C GLN A 98 -7.66 1.28 -17.14
N GLY A 99 -6.72 0.49 -16.65
CA GLY A 99 -5.41 0.93 -16.23
C GLY A 99 -4.38 0.97 -17.37
N LYS A 100 -3.15 1.27 -16.98
CA LYS A 100 -1.95 1.17 -17.82
C LYS A 100 -0.87 0.44 -17.04
N PHE A 101 0.07 -0.16 -17.75
CA PHE A 101 1.26 -0.73 -17.13
C PHE A 101 2.53 -0.07 -17.62
N LYS A 102 3.58 -0.18 -16.82
CA LYS A 102 4.96 0.17 -17.17
C LYS A 102 5.90 -0.91 -16.62
N ASN A 103 7.12 -0.93 -17.10
CA ASN A 103 8.21 -1.67 -16.51
C ASN A 103 9.44 -0.77 -16.47
N TYR A 104 10.41 -1.15 -15.66
CA TYR A 104 11.69 -0.46 -15.59
C TYR A 104 12.84 -1.47 -15.58
N THR A 105 14.03 -0.97 -15.85
CA THR A 105 15.28 -1.70 -15.71
C THR A 105 16.19 -0.93 -14.77
N PHE A 106 16.95 -1.65 -13.95
CA PHE A 106 17.94 -1.09 -13.04
C PHE A 106 19.15 -2.02 -13.01
N TYR A 107 20.26 -1.59 -13.61
CA TYR A 107 21.42 -2.45 -13.87
C TYR A 107 21.00 -3.73 -14.64
N ASN A 108 21.26 -4.92 -14.10
CA ASN A 108 20.86 -6.21 -14.68
C ASN A 108 19.45 -6.67 -14.23
N TYR A 109 18.78 -5.91 -13.37
CA TYR A 109 17.41 -6.19 -12.94
C TYR A 109 16.41 -5.62 -13.94
N ARG A 110 15.38 -6.41 -14.26
CA ARG A 110 14.20 -6.00 -15.01
C ARG A 110 12.98 -6.25 -14.15
N SER A 111 12.14 -5.23 -13.99
CA SER A 111 10.89 -5.38 -13.25
C SER A 111 9.90 -6.28 -13.98
N GLY A 112 8.91 -6.79 -13.25
CA GLY A 112 7.67 -7.24 -13.85
C GLY A 112 6.89 -6.09 -14.52
N TYR A 113 5.67 -6.38 -14.92
CA TYR A 113 4.73 -5.40 -15.46
C TYR A 113 3.95 -4.77 -14.31
N ILE A 114 4.20 -3.49 -14.08
CA ILE A 114 3.65 -2.72 -12.96
C ILE A 114 2.43 -1.98 -13.48
N HIS A 115 1.27 -2.34 -12.94
CA HIS A 115 -0.02 -1.81 -13.33
C HIS A 115 -0.47 -0.69 -12.39
N HIS A 116 -1.11 0.32 -12.97
CA HIS A 116 -1.82 1.36 -12.24
C HIS A 116 -3.17 1.60 -12.89
N CYS A 117 -4.23 1.56 -12.09
CA CYS A 117 -5.60 1.81 -12.53
C CYS A 117 -6.29 2.78 -11.58
N LEU A 118 -6.83 3.87 -12.11
CA LEU A 118 -7.60 4.85 -11.34
C LEU A 118 -9.07 4.44 -11.32
N LEU A 119 -9.61 4.19 -10.13
CA LEU A 119 -11.04 4.09 -9.87
C LEU A 119 -11.52 5.46 -9.41
N SER A 120 -12.34 6.14 -10.19
CA SER A 120 -12.87 7.48 -9.88
C SER A 120 -14.38 7.47 -9.66
N GLU A 121 -14.96 8.62 -9.29
CA GLU A 121 -16.40 8.78 -9.05
C GLU A 121 -16.95 7.80 -7.99
N LEU A 122 -16.14 7.49 -6.98
CA LEU A 122 -16.55 6.64 -5.86
C LEU A 122 -17.40 7.44 -4.87
N GLU A 123 -18.31 6.74 -4.19
CA GLU A 123 -19.09 7.31 -3.10
C GLU A 123 -18.29 7.29 -1.80
N HIS A 124 -18.46 8.32 -0.96
CA HIS A 124 -17.86 8.36 0.37
C HIS A 124 -18.40 7.25 1.29
N ASN A 125 -17.62 6.92 2.32
CA ASN A 125 -17.97 5.98 3.38
C ASN A 125 -18.50 4.62 2.87
N THR A 126 -18.07 4.21 1.67
CA THR A 126 -18.64 3.06 0.95
C THR A 126 -17.57 1.99 0.79
N LYS A 127 -17.96 0.74 1.08
CA LYS A 127 -17.10 -0.42 0.85
C LYS A 127 -17.19 -0.83 -0.61
N TYR A 128 -16.04 -0.96 -1.26
CA TYR A 128 -15.91 -1.47 -2.62
C TYR A 128 -15.13 -2.77 -2.61
N TYR A 129 -15.60 -3.73 -3.38
CA TYR A 129 -14.88 -4.94 -3.76
C TYR A 129 -14.31 -4.71 -5.14
N TYR A 130 -13.07 -5.15 -5.35
CA TYR A 130 -12.43 -5.06 -6.66
C TYR A 130 -11.68 -6.34 -6.98
N LYS A 131 -11.62 -6.65 -8.27
CA LYS A 131 -11.01 -7.84 -8.83
C LYS A 131 -10.01 -7.46 -9.91
N ILE A 132 -8.83 -8.07 -9.83
CA ILE A 132 -7.71 -7.89 -10.77
C ILE A 132 -7.22 -9.24 -11.29
N GLY A 133 -6.61 -9.24 -12.48
CA GLY A 133 -6.24 -10.46 -13.19
C GLY A 133 -7.41 -11.06 -13.97
N THR A 134 -7.21 -12.26 -14.51
CA THR A 134 -8.14 -12.90 -15.45
C THR A 134 -8.34 -14.38 -15.11
N GLY A 135 -9.53 -14.90 -15.42
CA GLY A 135 -9.84 -16.31 -15.24
C GLY A 135 -9.78 -16.76 -13.78
N GLU A 136 -9.25 -17.97 -13.57
CA GLU A 136 -9.11 -18.60 -12.25
C GLU A 136 -8.04 -17.94 -11.36
N PHE A 137 -7.08 -17.23 -11.95
CA PHE A 137 -5.99 -16.55 -11.24
C PHE A 137 -6.33 -15.10 -10.85
N ALA A 138 -7.59 -14.70 -11.07
CA ALA A 138 -8.04 -13.38 -10.68
C ALA A 138 -8.23 -13.30 -9.16
N ARG A 139 -7.78 -12.20 -8.56
CA ARG A 139 -7.80 -11.97 -7.11
C ARG A 139 -8.80 -10.90 -6.75
N GLU A 140 -9.59 -11.16 -5.71
CA GLU A 140 -10.53 -10.20 -5.13
C GLU A 140 -9.97 -9.58 -3.85
N PHE A 141 -10.20 -8.29 -3.69
CA PHE A 141 -9.87 -7.51 -2.50
C PHE A 141 -11.00 -6.53 -2.19
N SER A 142 -10.88 -5.81 -1.07
CA SER A 142 -11.82 -4.73 -0.76
C SER A 142 -11.15 -3.56 -0.07
N PHE A 143 -11.71 -2.38 -0.24
CA PHE A 143 -11.35 -1.17 0.49
C PHE A 143 -12.61 -0.40 0.88
N LYS A 144 -12.45 0.60 1.74
CA LYS A 144 -13.53 1.51 2.11
C LYS A 144 -13.07 2.94 1.84
N THR A 145 -13.87 3.69 1.10
CA THR A 145 -13.62 5.12 0.87
C THR A 145 -13.77 5.92 2.17
N PRO A 146 -13.04 7.02 2.34
CA PRO A 146 -13.18 7.88 3.50
C PRO A 146 -14.57 8.53 3.55
N PRO A 147 -15.00 9.05 4.72
CA PRO A 147 -16.15 9.95 4.78
C PRO A 147 -15.90 11.20 3.92
N GLU A 148 -16.97 11.95 3.65
CA GLU A 148 -16.85 13.26 3.00
C GLU A 148 -16.03 14.20 3.89
N VAL A 149 -15.28 15.11 3.26
CA VAL A 149 -14.45 16.08 3.98
C VAL A 149 -15.36 17.05 4.71
N ASP A 150 -15.37 16.96 6.04
CA ASP A 150 -16.18 17.79 6.92
C ASP A 150 -15.41 18.12 8.21
N ALA A 151 -15.73 19.25 8.84
CA ALA A 151 -15.06 19.71 10.06
C ALA A 151 -15.24 18.76 11.25
N ASP A 152 -16.34 18.01 11.28
CA ASP A 152 -16.68 17.06 12.34
C ASP A 152 -16.41 15.59 11.92
N ALA A 153 -15.90 15.36 10.71
CA ALA A 153 -15.54 14.03 10.25
C ALA A 153 -14.36 13.46 11.07
N SER A 154 -14.53 12.23 11.56
CA SER A 154 -13.47 11.50 12.27
C SER A 154 -12.80 10.47 11.36
N TYR A 155 -11.48 10.36 11.46
CA TYR A 155 -10.69 9.36 10.75
C TYR A 155 -9.47 8.96 11.58
N THR A 156 -9.04 7.71 11.43
CA THR A 156 -7.86 7.18 12.13
C THR A 156 -6.75 6.93 11.13
N PHE A 157 -5.62 7.62 11.31
CA PHE A 157 -4.42 7.43 10.49
C PHE A 157 -3.38 6.61 11.24
N GLY A 158 -2.87 5.55 10.60
CA GLY A 158 -1.64 4.90 11.04
C GLY A 158 -0.43 5.71 10.55
N ILE A 159 0.46 6.11 11.46
CA ILE A 159 1.69 6.83 11.12
C ILE A 159 2.85 5.86 11.31
N ILE A 160 3.48 5.47 10.20
CA ILE A 160 4.61 4.54 10.19
C ILE A 160 5.76 5.23 9.44
N GLY A 161 6.91 5.35 10.09
CA GLY A 161 8.16 5.79 9.48
C GLY A 161 9.19 4.66 9.51
N TYR A 162 10.07 4.61 8.52
CA TYR A 162 11.13 3.61 8.39
C TYR A 162 10.60 2.16 8.40
N LEU A 163 9.97 1.76 7.30
CA LEU A 163 9.67 0.35 7.01
C LEU A 163 10.66 -0.14 5.96
N ASN A 164 11.78 -0.72 6.40
CA ASN A 164 12.79 -1.28 5.51
C ASN A 164 12.97 -2.77 5.79
N LEU A 165 13.28 -3.51 4.73
CA LEU A 165 13.88 -4.85 4.83
C LEU A 165 15.40 -4.65 4.72
N HIS A 166 16.14 -5.19 5.68
CA HIS A 166 17.61 -5.15 5.82
C HIS A 166 18.36 -5.32 4.48
N LEU A 167 18.20 -6.43 3.76
CA LEU A 167 19.16 -6.94 2.76
C LEU A 167 20.64 -6.69 3.14
N LEU A 168 21.16 -7.53 4.02
CA LEU A 168 22.61 -7.59 4.29
C LEU A 168 23.40 -7.80 2.98
N TRP A 169 24.15 -6.77 2.59
CA TRP A 169 24.99 -6.72 1.38
C TRP A 169 26.26 -7.60 1.45
N GLU A 170 26.44 -8.42 2.49
CA GLU A 170 27.75 -9.03 2.79
C GLU A 170 28.05 -10.35 2.07
N ASN A 171 27.17 -10.90 1.23
CA ASN A 171 27.40 -12.23 0.62
C ASN A 171 27.75 -12.24 -0.89
N TRP A 172 28.04 -11.10 -1.53
CA TRP A 172 28.39 -11.05 -2.96
C TRP A 172 29.82 -10.64 -3.31
N ILE A 173 30.73 -10.50 -2.32
CA ILE A 173 32.15 -10.23 -2.59
C ILE A 173 33.02 -11.31 -1.95
N LEU A 174 33.10 -12.48 -2.59
CA LEU A 174 34.32 -13.28 -2.58
C LEU A 174 34.52 -13.88 -3.98
N PRO A 175 35.58 -13.48 -4.71
CA PRO A 175 35.98 -14.21 -5.91
C PRO A 175 36.69 -15.52 -5.52
N ARG A 176 36.32 -16.63 -6.17
CA ARG A 176 37.28 -17.67 -6.52
C ARG A 176 37.43 -17.69 -8.03
#